data_AF-A0A183BAV0-F1
#
_entry.id   AF-A0A183BAV0-F1
#
_cell.length_a   1.000
_cell.length_b   1.000
_cell.length_c   1.000
_cell.angle_alpha   90.00
_cell.angle_beta   90.00
_cell.angle_gamma   90.00
#
_symmetry.space_group_name_H-M   'P 1'
#
loop_
_entity.id
_entity.type
_entity.pdbx_description
1 polymer ?
#
loop_
_entity_poly.entity_id
_entity_poly.type
_entity_poly.pdbx_seq_one_letter_code
_entity_poly.pdbx_strand_id
1 'polypeptide(L)'
;MDTCNLEILDIHSNSRYVEDYLERFEIWCLTRKSLDAEKKTAHFLSAVGKEAYALIKNLAFPESPIQLKYEELKDLLLKHFQPVNFEATERAKFHCLARDPN
;
A
#
# COMPACT_ATOMS: atom_id res chain seq x y z
N MET A 1 -12.19 -11.65 20.38
CA MET A 1 -11.85 -10.63 19.38
C MET A 1 -11.24 -11.36 18.21
N ASP A 2 -11.88 -11.38 17.05
CA ASP A 2 -11.31 -12.03 15.88
C ASP A 2 -10.07 -11.25 15.46
N THR A 3 -8.88 -11.77 15.71
CA THR A 3 -7.61 -11.13 15.39
C THR A 3 -7.37 -11.17 13.88
N CYS A 4 -6.91 -10.06 13.30
CA CYS A 4 -6.32 -10.10 11.96
C CYS A 4 -5.04 -10.93 12.06
N ASN A 5 -5.00 -12.14 11.51
CA ASN A 5 -3.75 -12.89 11.33
C ASN A 5 -3.02 -12.40 10.06
N LEU A 6 -2.97 -11.09 9.84
CA LEU A 6 -2.16 -10.49 8.79
C LEU A 6 -0.79 -10.15 9.39
N GLU A 7 0.26 -10.44 8.65
CA GLU A 7 1.61 -9.98 8.97
C GLU A 7 1.66 -8.46 8.85
N ILE A 8 2.58 -7.80 9.53
CA ILE A 8 2.75 -6.34 9.42
C ILE A 8 3.25 -5.99 8.02
N LEU A 9 2.75 -4.89 7.44
CA LEU A 9 3.24 -4.41 6.15
C LEU A 9 4.68 -3.89 6.29
N ASP A 10 5.62 -4.60 5.66
CA ASP A 10 6.99 -4.14 5.47
C ASP A 10 7.07 -3.14 4.31
N ILE A 11 7.25 -1.86 4.64
CA ILE A 11 7.38 -0.77 3.66
C ILE A 11 8.77 -0.68 3.01
N HIS A 12 9.75 -1.45 3.49
CA HIS A 12 11.09 -1.49 2.92
C HIS A 12 11.26 -2.62 1.89
N SER A 13 10.27 -3.50 1.78
CA SER A 13 10.17 -4.52 0.75
C SER A 13 9.88 -3.92 -0.64
N ASN A 14 9.77 -4.79 -1.65
CA ASN A 14 9.47 -4.38 -3.02
C ASN A 14 7.99 -3.92 -3.18
N SER A 15 7.69 -3.17 -4.24
CA SER A 15 6.34 -2.65 -4.50
C SER A 15 5.27 -3.75 -4.63
N ARG A 16 5.63 -4.92 -5.16
CA ARG A 16 4.73 -6.08 -5.29
C ARG A 16 4.29 -6.61 -3.94
N TYR A 17 5.15 -6.56 -2.93
CA TYR A 17 4.81 -6.99 -1.57
C TYR A 17 3.67 -6.14 -0.98
N VAL A 18 3.63 -4.85 -1.30
CA VAL A 18 2.54 -3.95 -0.88
C VAL A 18 1.22 -4.35 -1.55
N GLU A 19 1.25 -4.68 -2.83
CA GLU A 19 0.08 -5.17 -3.58
C GLU A 19 -0.44 -6.49 -3.00
N ASP A 20 0.45 -7.47 -2.79
CA ASP A 20 0.11 -8.78 -2.20
C ASP A 20 -0.50 -8.63 -0.81
N TYR A 21 0.03 -7.70 0.00
CA TYR A 21 -0.52 -7.40 1.32
C TYR A 21 -1.94 -6.82 1.24
N LEU A 22 -2.18 -5.86 0.34
CA LEU A 22 -3.49 -5.25 0.13
C LEU A 22 -4.53 -6.29 -0.34
N GLU A 23 -4.14 -7.19 -1.25
CA GLU A 23 -4.99 -8.29 -1.69
C GLU A 23 -5.35 -9.23 -0.53
N ARG A 24 -4.36 -9.63 0.29
CA ARG A 24 -4.60 -10.44 1.49
C ARG A 24 -5.54 -9.75 2.48
N PHE A 25 -5.43 -8.43 2.64
CA PHE A 25 -6.33 -7.66 3.49
C PHE A 25 -7.76 -7.65 2.96
N GLU A 26 -7.94 -7.56 1.63
CA GLU A 26 -9.27 -7.62 0.99
C GLU A 26 -9.90 -9.01 1.12
N ILE A 27 -9.13 -10.08 0.91
CA ILE A 27 -9.58 -11.45 1.14
C ILE A 27 -10.04 -11.62 2.60
N TRP A 28 -9.23 -11.12 3.55
CA TRP A 28 -9.60 -11.14 4.96
C TRP A 28 -10.89 -10.38 5.24
N CYS A 29 -11.11 -9.21 4.61
CA CYS A 29 -12.37 -8.46 4.73
C CYS A 29 -13.56 -9.29 4.22
N LEU A 30 -13.43 -9.98 3.10
CA LEU A 30 -14.50 -10.79 2.50
C LEU A 30 -14.92 -11.96 3.40
N THR A 31 -14.01 -12.49 4.21
CA THR A 31 -14.35 -13.55 5.18
C THR A 31 -15.22 -13.07 6.34
N ARG A 32 -15.33 -11.75 6.56
CA ARG A 32 -16.10 -11.17 7.66
C ARG A 32 -17.47 -10.72 7.19
N LYS A 33 -18.52 -11.24 7.84
CA LYS A 33 -19.87 -10.72 7.66
C LYS A 33 -19.94 -9.31 8.24
N SER A 34 -20.49 -8.35 7.49
CA SER A 34 -20.86 -7.00 7.93
C SER A 34 -19.71 -6.03 8.31
N LEU A 35 -18.60 -6.05 7.57
CA LEU A 35 -17.60 -4.98 7.66
C LEU A 35 -18.13 -3.74 6.92
N ASP A 36 -18.56 -2.73 7.67
CA ASP A 36 -18.84 -1.41 7.08
C ASP A 36 -17.53 -0.69 6.69
N ALA A 37 -17.64 0.39 5.91
CA ALA A 37 -16.49 1.11 5.37
C ALA A 37 -15.59 1.73 6.47
N GLU A 38 -16.19 2.17 7.57
CA GLU A 38 -15.47 2.75 8.70
C GLU A 38 -14.67 1.67 9.43
N LYS A 39 -15.30 0.51 9.70
CA LYS A 39 -14.62 -0.66 10.26
C LYS A 39 -13.52 -1.18 9.36
N LYS A 40 -13.73 -1.24 8.04
CA LYS A 40 -12.70 -1.63 7.06
C LYS A 40 -11.47 -0.73 7.21
N THR A 41 -11.67 0.58 7.24
CA THR A 41 -10.61 1.57 7.40
C THR A 41 -9.89 1.44 8.75
N ALA A 42 -10.63 1.33 9.85
CA ALA A 42 -10.06 1.17 11.19
C ALA A 42 -9.24 -0.13 11.30
N HIS A 43 -9.75 -1.24 10.76
CA HIS A 43 -9.04 -2.51 10.73
C HIS A 43 -7.76 -2.43 9.90
N PHE A 44 -7.81 -1.78 8.74
CA PHE A 44 -6.64 -1.57 7.91
C PHE A 44 -5.53 -0.82 8.67
N LEU A 45 -5.86 0.33 9.26
CA LEU A 45 -4.92 1.16 10.02
C LEU A 45 -4.37 0.42 11.25
N SER A 46 -5.15 -0.48 11.85
CA SER A 46 -4.69 -1.30 12.98
C SER A 46 -3.78 -2.46 12.56
N ALA A 47 -4.00 -3.04 11.37
CA ALA A 47 -3.29 -4.23 10.89
C ALA A 47 -1.97 -3.89 10.21
N VAL A 48 -1.88 -2.73 9.57
CA VAL A 48 -0.73 -2.32 8.74
C VAL A 48 0.59 -2.16 9.53
N GLY A 49 0.50 -1.97 10.84
CA GLY A 49 1.65 -1.79 11.73
C GLY A 49 2.20 -0.35 11.79
N LYS A 50 3.14 -0.13 12.71
CA LYS A 50 3.57 1.21 13.14
C LYS A 50 4.21 2.05 12.04
N GLU A 51 5.14 1.47 11.28
CA GLU A 51 5.92 2.19 10.26
C GLU A 51 5.06 2.57 9.06
N ALA A 52 4.29 1.60 8.55
CA ALA A 52 3.32 1.84 7.50
C ALA A 52 2.24 2.85 7.93
N TYR A 53 1.75 2.79 9.17
CA TYR A 53 0.82 3.80 9.69
C TYR A 53 1.44 5.21 9.69
N ALA A 54 2.72 5.34 10.07
CA ALA A 54 3.42 6.63 10.03
C ALA A 54 3.56 7.15 8.58
N LEU A 55 3.85 6.27 7.62
CA LEU A 55 3.85 6.62 6.20
C LEU A 55 2.47 7.08 5.73
N ILE A 56 1.42 6.30 6.01
CA ILE A 56 0.03 6.65 5.65
C ILE A 56 -0.35 8.01 6.25
N LYS A 57 0.02 8.27 7.52
CA LYS A 57 -0.24 9.56 8.18
C LYS A 57 0.44 10.73 7.46
N ASN A 58 1.66 10.53 6.96
CA ASN A 58 2.35 11.55 6.18
C ASN A 58 1.71 11.74 4.79
N LEU A 59 1.27 10.66 4.15
CA LEU A 59 0.63 10.71 2.83
C LEU A 59 -0.78 11.32 2.86
N ALA A 60 -1.53 11.11 3.95
CA ALA A 60 -2.89 11.60 4.13
C ALA A 60 -2.96 13.08 4.56
N PHE A 61 -1.83 13.70 4.93
CA PHE A 61 -1.81 15.08 5.40
C PHE A 61 -2.38 16.04 4.32
N PRO A 62 -3.28 16.99 4.68
CA PRO A 62 -3.61 17.48 6.03
C PRO A 62 -4.72 16.71 6.78
N GLU A 63 -5.34 15.73 6.16
CA GLU A 63 -6.45 14.97 6.74
C GLU A 63 -5.95 13.87 7.68
N SER A 64 -6.80 13.42 8.61
CA SER A 64 -6.48 12.27 9.45
C SER A 64 -6.74 10.97 8.68
N PRO A 65 -5.84 9.96 8.73
CA PRO A 65 -6.05 8.69 8.04
C PRO A 65 -7.38 7.99 8.35
N ILE A 66 -7.94 8.21 9.54
CA ILE A 66 -9.24 7.62 9.95
C ILE A 66 -10.44 8.26 9.25
N GLN A 67 -10.28 9.47 8.70
CA GLN A 67 -11.33 10.19 7.97
C GLN A 67 -11.41 9.78 6.51
N LEU A 68 -10.31 9.23 5.97
CA LEU A 68 -10.24 8.70 4.61
C LEU A 68 -10.84 7.30 4.57
N LYS A 69 -11.45 6.94 3.44
CA LYS A 69 -11.90 5.57 3.20
C LYS A 69 -10.71 4.68 2.89
N TYR A 70 -10.84 3.39 3.20
CA TYR A 70 -9.84 2.38 2.81
C TYR A 70 -9.39 2.48 1.35
N GLU A 71 -10.31 2.69 0.39
CA GLU A 71 -9.94 2.77 -1.03
C GLU A 71 -9.01 3.97 -1.31
N GLU A 72 -9.21 5.11 -0.64
CA GLU A 72 -8.35 6.29 -0.76
C GLU A 72 -6.97 6.03 -0.15
N LEU A 73 -6.92 5.34 0.99
CA LEU A 73 -5.66 4.93 1.63
C LEU A 73 -4.87 3.92 0.78
N LYS A 74 -5.58 2.97 0.16
CA LYS A 74 -5.02 1.99 -0.78
C LYS A 74 -4.38 2.70 -1.97
N ASP A 75 -5.10 3.63 -2.61
CA ASP A 75 -4.60 4.38 -3.75
C ASP A 75 -3.39 5.25 -3.39
N LEU A 76 -3.40 5.90 -2.22
CA LEU A 76 -2.27 6.68 -1.72
C LEU A 76 -1.02 5.81 -1.55
N LEU A 77 -1.15 4.61 -0.99
CA LEU A 77 -0.05 3.67 -0.84
C LEU A 77 0.45 3.18 -2.20
N LEU A 78 -0.43 2.72 -3.08
CA LEU A 78 -0.04 2.25 -4.41
C LEU A 78 0.69 3.33 -5.19
N LYS A 79 0.19 4.57 -5.17
CA LYS A 79 0.86 5.71 -5.83
C LYS A 79 2.25 6.01 -5.28
N HIS A 80 2.47 5.78 -3.98
CA HIS A 80 3.78 5.96 -3.35
C HIS A 80 4.78 4.90 -3.80
N PHE A 81 4.36 3.63 -3.86
CA PHE A 81 5.22 2.50 -4.20
C PHE A 81 5.32 2.22 -5.71
N GLN A 82 4.37 2.70 -6.49
CA GLN A 82 4.36 2.67 -7.95
C GLN A 82 4.44 4.11 -8.48
N PRO A 83 5.62 4.76 -8.42
CA PRO A 83 5.78 6.07 -9.00
C PRO A 83 5.46 5.99 -10.49
N VAL A 84 4.67 6.96 -10.98
CA VAL A 84 4.41 7.10 -12.41
C VAL A 84 5.76 7.13 -13.13
N ASN A 85 5.97 6.20 -14.06
CA ASN A 85 7.20 6.11 -14.84
C ASN A 85 7.41 7.45 -15.55
N PHE A 86 8.35 8.24 -15.06
CA PHE A 86 8.70 9.49 -15.68
C PHE A 86 9.48 9.18 -16.95
N GLU A 87 9.10 9.80 -18.07
CA GLU A 87 9.72 9.54 -19.37
C GLU A 87 11.24 9.70 -19.33
N ALA A 88 11.76 10.68 -18.56
CA ALA A 88 13.20 10.85 -18.41
C ALA A 88 13.86 9.71 -17.63
N THR A 89 13.18 9.11 -16.65
CA THR A 89 13.68 7.95 -15.90
C THR A 89 13.77 6.72 -16.82
N GLU A 90 12.75 6.49 -17.65
CA GLU A 90 12.76 5.39 -18.62
C GLU A 90 13.81 5.61 -19.73
N ARG A 91 13.95 6.84 -20.22
CA ARG A 91 15.02 7.22 -21.16
C ARG A 91 16.40 6.99 -20.55
N ALA A 92 16.62 7.38 -19.30
CA ALA A 92 17.89 7.14 -18.60
C ALA A 92 18.17 5.64 -18.46
N LYS A 93 17.18 4.84 -18.04
CA LYS A 93 17.29 3.38 -17.98
C LYS A 93 17.68 2.80 -19.34
N PHE A 94 17.00 3.21 -20.43
CA PHE A 94 17.30 2.75 -21.78
C PHE A 94 18.73 3.08 -22.21
N HIS A 95 19.21 4.30 -21.93
CA HIS A 95 20.59 4.70 -22.26
C HIS A 95 21.66 3.99 -21.44
N CYS A 96 21.33 3.51 -20.23
CA CYS A 96 22.25 2.72 -19.40
C CYS A 96 22.35 1.24 -19.81
N LEU A 97 21.47 0.76 -20.69
CA LEU A 97 21.56 -0.60 -21.21
C LEU A 97 22.66 -0.68 -22.27
N ALA A 98 23.75 -1.37 -21.95
CA ALA A 98 24.78 -1.74 -22.93
C ALA A 98 24.37 -3.02 -23.66
N ARG A 99 24.73 -3.12 -24.94
CA ARG A 99 24.50 -4.31 -25.75
C ARG A 99 25.71 -5.23 -25.61
N ASP A 100 25.50 -6.48 -25.22
CA ASP A 100 26.58 -7.46 -25.22
C ASP A 100 27.11 -7.68 -26.66
N PRO A 101 28.43 -7.79 -26.84
CA PRO A 101 29.01 -8.08 -28.14
C PRO A 101 28.62 -9.49 -28.59
N ASN A 102 28.35 -9.62 -29.89
CA ASN A 102 27.83 -10.80 -30.55
C ASN A 102 28.91 -11.85 -30.86
#